data_AF-A0A371G301-F1
#
_entry.id   AF-A0A371G301-F1
#
_cell.length_a   1.000
_cell.length_b   1.000
_cell.length_c   1.000
_cell.angle_alpha   90.00
_cell.angle_beta   90.00
_cell.angle_gamma   90.00
#
_symmetry.space_group_name_H-M   'P 1'
#
loop_
_entity.id
_entity.type
_entity.pdbx_description
1 polymer ?
#
loop_
_entity_poly.entity_id
_entity_poly.type
_entity_poly.pdbx_seq_one_letter_code
_entity_poly.pdbx_strand_id
1 'polypeptide(L)'
;MGNEWNLRVMFLKHRIGVFKKASSLATLCGVDLAVIVFSPANRLFSFGSPSVHSIIQRYTEQAPPPLLRFDLNEAHYIPDERELHAHLDYLGTEPFAEGYRGSLMVGHTD
;
A
#
# COMPACT_ATOMS: atom_id res chain seq x y z
N MET A 1 34.99 -6.32 13.73
CA MET A 1 34.43 -5.72 12.50
C MET A 1 33.97 -6.81 11.54
N GLY A 2 32.81 -7.45 11.78
CA GLY A 2 32.30 -8.53 10.93
C GLY A 2 30.77 -8.62 10.83
N ASN A 3 30.04 -7.80 11.57
CA ASN A 3 28.58 -7.79 11.60
C ASN A 3 27.98 -6.77 10.61
N GLU A 4 28.64 -5.64 10.37
CA GLU A 4 28.07 -4.56 9.56
C GLU A 4 27.87 -4.95 8.08
N TRP A 5 28.83 -5.66 7.49
CA TRP A 5 28.70 -6.16 6.11
C TRP A 5 27.57 -7.18 5.99
N ASN A 6 27.47 -8.11 6.94
CA ASN A 6 26.41 -9.11 6.98
C ASN A 6 25.03 -8.45 7.12
N LEU A 7 24.88 -7.44 7.99
CA LEU A 7 23.64 -6.67 8.12
C LEU A 7 23.28 -5.92 6.84
N ARG A 8 24.27 -5.33 6.14
CA ARG A 8 24.05 -4.66 4.84
C ARG A 8 23.57 -5.64 3.77
N VAL A 9 24.20 -6.80 3.67
CA VAL A 9 23.82 -7.86 2.71
C VAL A 9 22.44 -8.43 3.03
N MET A 10 22.15 -8.69 4.31
CA MET A 10 20.82 -9.13 4.75
C MET A 10 19.76 -8.10 4.39
N PHE A 11 19.96 -6.84 4.78
CA PHE A 11 19.03 -5.76 4.46
C PHE A 11 18.76 -5.68 2.95
N LEU A 12 19.81 -5.75 2.13
CA LEU A 12 19.67 -5.72 0.68
C LEU A 12 18.82 -6.90 0.16
N LYS A 13 19.12 -8.13 0.60
CA LYS A 13 18.37 -9.33 0.18
C LYS A 13 16.90 -9.25 0.57
N HIS A 14 16.61 -8.87 1.82
CA HIS A 14 15.24 -8.76 2.31
C HIS A 14 14.48 -7.62 1.62
N ARG A 15 15.08 -6.44 1.47
CA ARG A 15 14.48 -5.30 0.76
C ARG A 15 14.10 -5.66 -0.67
N ILE A 16 15.01 -6.30 -1.42
CA ILE A 16 14.73 -6.74 -2.80
C ILE A 16 13.60 -7.76 -2.83
N GLY A 17 13.61 -8.74 -1.92
CA GLY A 17 12.55 -9.75 -1.83
C GLY A 17 11.18 -9.14 -1.55
N VAL A 18 11.10 -8.19 -0.63
CA VAL A 18 9.87 -7.44 -0.32
C VAL A 18 9.38 -6.68 -1.56
N PHE A 19 10.25 -5.94 -2.25
CA PHE A 19 9.86 -5.16 -3.44
C PHE A 19 9.35 -6.06 -4.58
N LYS A 20 9.95 -7.23 -4.77
CA LYS A 20 9.47 -8.21 -5.76
C LYS A 20 8.07 -8.73 -5.43
N LYS A 21 7.81 -9.06 -4.17
CA LYS A 21 6.48 -9.50 -3.72
C LYS A 21 5.44 -8.39 -3.87
N ALA A 22 5.80 -7.18 -3.46
CA ALA A 22 4.97 -5.99 -3.59
C ALA A 22 4.62 -5.71 -5.07
N SER A 23 5.61 -5.76 -5.96
CA SER A 23 5.38 -5.63 -7.40
C SER A 23 4.46 -6.72 -7.95
N SER A 24 4.69 -7.97 -7.58
CA SER A 24 3.84 -9.08 -8.02
C SER A 24 2.40 -8.91 -7.53
N LEU A 25 2.21 -8.47 -6.28
CA LEU A 25 0.88 -8.24 -5.70
C LEU A 25 0.14 -7.11 -6.42
N ALA A 26 0.81 -5.97 -6.64
CA ALA A 26 0.25 -4.85 -7.39
C ALA A 26 -0.21 -5.28 -8.79
N THR A 27 0.63 -6.04 -9.51
CA THR A 27 0.31 -6.52 -10.86
C THR A 27 -0.80 -7.56 -10.88
N LEU A 28 -0.76 -8.57 -10.00
CA LEU A 28 -1.73 -9.69 -10.02
C LEU A 28 -3.11 -9.27 -9.53
N CYS A 29 -3.17 -8.39 -8.54
CA CYS A 29 -4.43 -7.99 -7.91
C CYS A 29 -4.91 -6.61 -8.38
N GLY A 30 -4.14 -5.89 -9.19
CA GLY A 30 -4.51 -4.54 -9.66
C GLY A 30 -4.63 -3.54 -8.51
N VAL A 31 -3.85 -3.71 -7.45
CA VAL A 31 -3.94 -2.88 -6.24
C VAL A 31 -2.87 -1.80 -6.22
N ASP A 32 -3.25 -0.62 -5.72
CA ASP A 32 -2.33 0.47 -5.49
C ASP A 32 -1.64 0.31 -4.13
N LEU A 33 -0.31 0.27 -4.11
CA LEU A 33 0.45 0.08 -2.87
C LEU A 33 1.81 0.79 -2.88
N ALA A 34 2.24 1.22 -1.70
CA ALA A 34 3.56 1.79 -1.46
C ALA A 34 4.26 1.04 -0.33
N VAL A 35 5.55 0.77 -0.51
CA VAL A 35 6.43 0.19 0.52
C VAL A 35 7.56 1.17 0.78
N ILE A 36 7.76 1.53 2.05
CA ILE A 36 8.80 2.47 2.48
C ILE A 36 9.68 1.78 3.53
N VAL A 37 10.99 1.78 3.32
CA VAL A 37 11.96 1.10 4.20
C VAL A 37 13.13 2.03 4.51
N PHE A 38 13.39 2.25 5.80
CA PHE A 38 14.60 2.91 6.27
C PHE A 38 15.65 1.87 6.65
N SER A 39 16.86 2.03 6.14
CA SER A 39 17.99 1.22 6.61
C SER A 39 18.48 1.72 7.98
N PRO A 40 19.23 0.91 8.75
CA PRO A 40 19.86 1.36 9.99
C PRO A 40 20.79 2.57 9.83
N ALA A 41 21.26 2.84 8.61
CA ALA A 41 22.05 4.03 8.27
C ALA A 41 21.18 5.23 7.84
N ASN A 42 19.89 5.22 8.19
CA ASN A 42 18.88 6.24 7.88
C ASN A 42 18.71 6.56 6.39
N ARG A 43 19.05 5.61 5.49
CA ARG A 43 18.77 5.74 4.06
C ARG A 43 17.39 5.20 3.73
N LEU A 44 16.62 6.00 3.00
CA LEU A 44 15.29 5.71 2.50
C LEU A 44 15.33 4.86 1.22
N PHE A 45 14.49 3.84 1.17
CA PHE A 45 14.21 3.06 -0.05
C PHE A 45 12.70 2.87 -0.17
N SER A 46 12.18 2.96 -1.39
CA SER A 46 10.75 2.84 -1.60
C SER A 46 10.40 2.15 -2.91
N PHE A 47 9.26 1.48 -2.90
CA PHE A 47 8.57 0.96 -4.09
C PHE A 47 7.14 1.49 -4.07
N GLY A 48 6.58 1.81 -5.23
CA GLY A 48 5.18 2.20 -5.34
C GLY A 48 4.62 1.88 -6.71
N SER A 49 3.33 1.51 -6.74
CA SER A 49 2.57 1.26 -7.96
C SER A 49 1.19 1.90 -7.78
N PRO A 50 0.81 2.94 -8.56
CA PRO A 50 1.53 3.48 -9.73
C PRO A 50 2.77 4.32 -9.37
N SER A 51 2.75 5.04 -8.25
CA SER A 51 3.93 5.73 -7.71
C SER A 51 3.78 5.96 -6.21
N VAL A 52 4.90 6.05 -5.49
CA VAL A 52 4.89 6.31 -4.03
C VAL A 52 4.22 7.65 -3.74
N HIS A 53 4.53 8.69 -4.51
CA HIS A 53 3.98 10.03 -4.32
C HIS A 53 2.47 10.05 -4.48
N SER A 54 1.95 9.46 -5.56
CA SER A 54 0.50 9.42 -5.83
C SER A 54 -0.29 8.67 -4.74
N ILE A 55 0.34 7.70 -4.09
CA ILE A 55 -0.30 6.94 -3.00
C ILE A 55 -0.28 7.75 -1.71
N ILE A 56 0.85 8.36 -1.37
CA ILE A 56 0.96 9.24 -0.19
C ILE A 56 0.01 10.43 -0.31
N GLN A 57 -0.07 11.04 -1.50
CA GLN A 57 -0.97 12.15 -1.77
C GLN A 57 -2.42 11.73 -1.52
N ARG A 58 -2.88 10.62 -2.13
CA ARG A 58 -4.24 10.10 -1.91
C ARG A 58 -4.51 9.74 -0.45
N TYR A 59 -3.53 9.17 0.25
CA TYR A 59 -3.63 8.87 1.67
C TYR A 59 -3.74 10.13 2.55
N THR A 60 -3.11 11.22 2.14
CA THR A 60 -3.11 12.49 2.88
C THR A 60 -4.38 13.30 2.59
N GLU A 61 -4.90 13.21 1.37
CA GLU A 61 -6.08 13.94 0.90
C GLU A 61 -7.40 13.24 1.28
N GLN A 62 -7.42 11.91 1.33
CA GLN A 62 -8.56 11.15 1.82
C GLN A 62 -8.41 11.00 3.33
N ALA A 63 -9.42 11.44 4.11
CA ALA A 63 -9.48 11.10 5.53
C ALA A 63 -9.28 9.57 5.65
N PRO A 64 -8.35 9.09 6.49
CA PRO A 64 -7.98 7.69 6.47
C PRO A 64 -9.24 6.83 6.67
N PRO A 65 -9.45 5.77 5.84
CA PRO A 65 -10.44 4.75 6.12
C PRO A 65 -10.35 4.36 7.60
N PRO A 66 -11.45 4.00 8.29
CA PRO A 66 -11.45 3.73 9.73
C PRO A 66 -10.34 2.75 10.18
N LEU A 67 -9.95 1.83 9.30
CA LEU A 67 -8.83 0.89 9.46
C LEU A 67 -7.41 1.43 9.15
N LEU A 68 -7.20 2.71 8.88
CA LEU A 68 -5.86 3.29 8.74
C LEU A 68 -5.54 4.28 9.88
N ARG A 69 -6.38 4.27 10.92
CA ARG A 69 -6.02 4.82 12.25
C ARG A 69 -5.16 3.86 13.07
N PHE A 70 -4.60 2.82 12.47
CA PHE A 70 -3.59 2.02 13.13
C PHE A 70 -2.35 2.88 13.32
N ASP A 71 -2.03 3.17 14.57
CA ASP A 71 -0.81 3.86 14.95
C ASP A 71 0.36 2.99 14.46
N LEU A 72 1.02 3.41 13.37
CA LEU A 72 2.15 2.69 12.76
C LEU A 72 3.35 2.59 13.71
N ASN A 73 3.30 3.26 14.87
CA ASN A 73 4.28 3.11 15.94
C ASN A 73 4.03 1.88 16.84
N GLU A 74 2.85 1.25 16.77
CA GLU A 74 2.49 0.03 17.49
C GLU A 74 2.78 -1.21 16.61
N ALA A 75 4.05 -1.60 16.52
CA ALA A 75 4.53 -2.70 15.66
C ALA A 75 4.11 -4.13 16.09
N HIS A 76 2.98 -4.32 16.78
CA HIS A 76 2.54 -5.64 17.27
C HIS A 76 1.07 -6.00 17.04
N TYR A 77 0.27 -5.22 16.30
CA TYR A 77 -1.09 -5.64 15.99
C TYR A 77 -1.11 -6.60 14.79
N ILE A 78 -1.17 -7.91 15.05
CA ILE A 78 -1.61 -8.90 14.07
C ILE A 78 -3.15 -8.94 14.21
N PRO A 79 -3.92 -8.35 13.27
CA PRO A 79 -5.38 -8.43 13.35
C PRO A 79 -5.80 -9.89 13.31
N ASP A 80 -6.73 -10.27 14.18
CA ASP A 80 -7.34 -11.59 14.14
C ASP A 80 -8.01 -11.78 12.76
N GLU A 81 -7.80 -12.94 12.13
CA GLU A 81 -8.28 -13.23 10.77
C GLU A 81 -9.79 -12.98 10.62
N ARG A 82 -10.56 -13.16 11.70
CA ARG A 82 -12.01 -12.94 11.73
C ARG A 82 -12.38 -11.47 11.70
N GLU A 83 -11.60 -10.62 12.37
CA GLU A 83 -11.82 -9.18 12.38
C GLU A 83 -11.50 -8.56 11.02
N LEU A 84 -10.45 -9.07 10.34
CA LEU A 84 -10.12 -8.68 8.98
C LEU A 84 -11.20 -9.13 7.98
N HIS A 85 -11.68 -10.37 8.09
CA HIS A 85 -12.76 -10.88 7.24
C HIS A 85 -14.07 -10.09 7.41
N ALA A 86 -14.46 -9.76 8.64
CA ALA A 86 -15.66 -8.97 8.91
C ALA A 86 -15.57 -7.56 8.30
N HIS A 87 -14.39 -6.96 8.27
CA HIS A 87 -14.19 -5.65 7.64
C HIS A 87 -14.19 -5.72 6.10
N LEU A 88 -13.68 -6.80 5.52
CA LEU A 88 -13.74 -7.02 4.07
C LEU A 88 -15.18 -7.26 3.59
N ASP A 89 -16.00 -7.98 4.36
CA ASP A 89 -17.43 -8.14 4.08
C ASP A 89 -18.19 -6.81 4.20
N TYR A 90 -17.82 -5.97 5.17
CA TYR A 90 -18.39 -4.62 5.30
C TYR A 90 -18.08 -3.75 4.07
N LEU A 91 -16.84 -3.78 3.58
CA LEU A 91 -16.45 -3.05 2.36
C LEU A 91 -17.01 -3.68 1.06
N GLY A 92 -17.30 -4.98 1.06
CA GLY A 92 -17.97 -5.67 -0.05
C GLY A 92 -19.48 -5.46 -0.11
N THR A 93 -20.08 -4.94 0.97
CA THR A 93 -21.52 -4.66 1.08
C THR A 93 -21.87 -3.19 0.96
N GLU A 94 -20.89 -2.29 0.87
CA GLU A 94 -21.12 -0.93 0.37
C GLU A 94 -21.70 -1.04 -1.05
N PRO A 95 -22.93 -0.58 -1.31
CA PRO A 95 -23.36 -0.35 -2.67
C PRO A 95 -22.52 0.84 -3.15
N PHE A 96 -21.34 0.55 -3.71
CA PHE A 96 -20.50 1.59 -4.28
C PHE A 96 -21.32 2.24 -5.39
N ALA A 97 -21.82 3.42 -5.04
CA ALA A 97 -22.85 4.12 -5.75
C ALA A 97 -22.48 4.26 -7.23
N GLU A 98 -23.52 4.22 -8.05
CA GLU A 98 -23.61 4.46 -9.48
C GLU A 98 -23.06 5.83 -9.97
N GLY A 99 -22.08 6.43 -9.29
CA GLY A 99 -21.60 7.80 -9.54
C GLY A 99 -20.52 7.96 -10.62
N TYR A 100 -19.96 6.89 -11.18
CA TYR A 100 -18.91 6.98 -12.23
C TYR A 100 -19.30 6.30 -13.55
N ARG A 101 -20.58 6.33 -13.92
CA ARG A 101 -21.05 6.01 -15.29
C ARG A 101 -21.79 7.17 -15.99
N GLY A 102 -21.65 8.40 -15.48
CA GLY A 102 -22.38 9.57 -15.98
C GLY A 102 -21.55 10.66 -16.67
N SER A 103 -20.26 10.44 -16.95
CA SER A 103 -19.41 11.47 -17.60
C SER A 103 -18.66 10.96 -18.82
N LEU A 104 -19.35 10.19 -19.67
CA LEU A 104 -19.07 10.17 -21.11
C LEU A 104 -20.18 10.98 -21.79
N MET A 105 -20.16 12.29 -21.54
CA MET A 105 -20.95 13.24 -22.32
C MET A 105 -20.49 13.14 -23.77
N VAL A 106 -21.44 12.76 -24.60
CA VAL A 106 -21.52 12.91 -26.05
C VAL A 106 -20.60 14.03 -26.56
N GLY A 107 -19.52 13.64 -27.23
CA GLY A 107 -18.79 14.47 -28.17
C GLY A 107 -19.20 14.08 -29.60
N HIS A 108 -20.39 14.50 -30.01
CA HIS A 108 -20.66 14.75 -31.42
C HIS A 108 -20.20 16.19 -31.70
N THR A 109 -19.23 16.34 -32.60
CA THR A 109 -19.02 17.56 -33.37
C THR A 109 -18.52 17.15 -34.75
N ASP A 110 -19.14 17.78 -35.75
CA ASP A 110 -19.09 17.56 -37.21
C ASP A 110 -17.75 17.16 -37.84
#